data_AF-A0A7C5RB95-F1
#
_entry.id   AF-A0A7C5RB95-F1
#
_cell.length_a   1.000
_cell.length_b   1.000
_cell.length_c   1.000
_cell.angle_alpha   90.00
_cell.angle_beta   90.00
_cell.angle_gamma   90.00
#
_symmetry.space_group_name_H-M   'P 1'
#
loop_
_entity.id
_entity.type
_entity.pdbx_description
1 polymer ?
#
loop_
_entity_poly.entity_id
_entity_poly.type
_entity_poly.pdbx_seq_one_letter_code
_entity_poly.pdbx_strand_id
1 'polypeptide(L)'
;LVEENRRLSEEIASLTKTVADLKAERDELSSRYEALRNSISELERSVNSLTRENSDLRGSLNELRVKVEKAKGVVEKLERAVPVYNQIAGRDKILNILLRDLQLQRFENLTRFRQQLVSYWEGVKSSVAEYDPALTPSVDRVINSVDGVIDYIKWLLAAPGEGASAEEVVSWLQRYPQSFDAYQNNVLRFLDEFMVSVSTQIIALRDVSP
;
A
#
# COMPACT_ATOMS: atom_id res chain seq x y z
N LEU A 1 -44.13 -19.40 -95.57
CA LEU A 1 -43.15 -20.51 -95.62
C LEU A 1 -41.70 -20.04 -95.65
N VAL A 2 -41.11 -19.56 -96.75
CA VAL A 2 -39.66 -19.19 -96.78
C VAL A 2 -39.34 -17.97 -95.89
N GLU A 3 -40.11 -16.90 -96.02
CA GLU A 3 -39.91 -15.65 -95.25
C GLU A 3 -40.19 -15.83 -93.75
N GLU A 4 -41.15 -16.69 -93.43
CA GLU A 4 -41.52 -17.06 -92.07
C GLU A 4 -40.43 -17.91 -91.40
N ASN A 5 -39.84 -18.88 -92.12
CA ASN A 5 -38.67 -19.63 -91.65
C ASN A 5 -37.44 -18.74 -91.44
N ARG A 6 -37.24 -17.72 -92.29
CA ARG A 6 -36.17 -16.74 -92.14
C ARG A 6 -36.35 -15.94 -90.85
N ARG A 7 -37.55 -15.41 -90.59
CA ARG A 7 -37.88 -14.71 -89.34
C ARG A 7 -37.69 -15.58 -88.09
N LEU A 8 -38.19 -16.82 -88.13
CA LEU A 8 -38.02 -17.76 -87.03
C LEU A 8 -36.54 -18.07 -86.77
N SER A 9 -35.71 -18.18 -87.82
CA SER A 9 -34.27 -18.39 -87.67
C SER A 9 -33.57 -17.19 -87.03
N GLU A 10 -33.95 -15.96 -87.40
CA GLU A 10 -33.44 -14.73 -86.79
C GLU A 10 -33.85 -14.60 -85.31
N GLU A 11 -35.10 -14.95 -85.00
CA GLU A 11 -35.61 -14.97 -83.63
C GLU A 11 -34.88 -16.01 -82.78
N ILE A 12 -34.67 -17.23 -83.29
CA ILE A 12 -33.87 -18.27 -82.62
C ILE A 12 -32.44 -17.79 -82.37
N ALA A 13 -31.80 -17.15 -83.35
CA ALA A 13 -30.44 -16.62 -83.18
C ALA A 13 -30.39 -15.53 -82.11
N SER A 14 -31.37 -14.63 -82.07
CA SER A 14 -31.47 -13.58 -81.04
C SER A 14 -31.67 -14.17 -79.65
N LEU A 15 -32.60 -15.12 -79.50
CA LEU A 15 -32.86 -15.80 -78.24
C LEU A 15 -31.63 -16.58 -77.76
N THR A 16 -30.92 -17.25 -78.68
CA THR A 16 -29.67 -17.96 -78.36
C THR A 16 -28.62 -17.01 -77.79
N LYS A 17 -28.48 -15.82 -78.38
CA LYS A 17 -27.57 -14.78 -77.87
C LYS A 17 -27.99 -14.29 -76.48
N THR A 18 -29.28 -13.97 -76.29
CA THR A 18 -29.81 -13.55 -74.98
C THR A 18 -29.58 -14.61 -73.91
N VAL A 19 -29.78 -15.90 -74.23
CA VAL A 19 -29.50 -17.01 -73.30
C VAL A 19 -28.02 -17.10 -72.95
N ALA A 20 -27.12 -16.88 -73.91
CA ALA A 20 -25.67 -16.87 -73.65
C ALA A 20 -25.27 -15.69 -72.75
N ASP A 21 -25.79 -14.49 -73.01
CA ASP A 21 -25.52 -13.29 -72.21
C ASP A 21 -26.03 -13.45 -70.77
N LEU A 22 -27.27 -13.94 -70.60
CA LEU A 22 -27.84 -14.24 -69.27
C LEU A 22 -27.05 -15.31 -68.52
N LYS A 23 -26.52 -16.31 -69.23
CA LYS A 23 -25.68 -17.35 -68.61
C LYS A 23 -24.36 -16.76 -68.09
N ALA A 24 -23.73 -15.88 -68.87
CA ALA A 24 -22.50 -15.19 -68.47
C ALA A 24 -22.74 -14.28 -67.26
N GLU A 25 -23.84 -13.52 -67.25
CA GLU A 25 -24.24 -12.68 -66.11
C GLU A 25 -24.49 -13.53 -64.85
N ARG A 26 -25.15 -14.70 -65.00
CA ARG A 26 -25.37 -15.64 -63.89
C ARG A 26 -24.06 -16.18 -63.33
N ASP A 27 -23.11 -16.56 -64.19
CA ASP A 27 -21.80 -17.07 -63.77
C ASP A 27 -20.97 -15.99 -63.04
N GLU A 28 -21.03 -14.74 -63.52
CA GLU A 28 -20.39 -13.60 -62.85
C GLU A 28 -21.02 -13.32 -61.47
N LEU A 29 -22.35 -13.28 -61.40
CA LEU A 29 -23.07 -13.05 -60.15
C LEU A 29 -22.79 -14.16 -59.12
N SER A 30 -22.71 -15.42 -59.58
CA SER A 30 -22.32 -16.56 -58.76
C SER A 30 -20.90 -16.41 -58.19
N SER A 31 -19.96 -15.92 -58.99
CA SER A 31 -18.58 -15.68 -58.55
C SER A 31 -18.50 -14.56 -57.51
N ARG A 32 -19.25 -13.47 -57.71
CA ARG A 32 -19.35 -12.36 -56.74
C ARG A 32 -19.99 -12.83 -55.43
N TYR A 33 -21.02 -13.67 -55.50
CA TYR A 33 -21.68 -14.25 -54.33
C TYR A 33 -20.70 -15.06 -53.47
N GLU A 34 -19.91 -15.95 -54.09
CA GLU A 34 -18.92 -16.75 -53.34
C GLU A 34 -17.81 -15.88 -52.74
N ALA A 35 -17.35 -14.84 -53.45
CA ALA A 35 -16.39 -13.89 -52.91
C ALA A 35 -16.93 -13.15 -51.67
N LEU A 36 -18.18 -12.68 -51.72
CA LEU A 36 -18.85 -12.07 -50.57
C LEU A 36 -18.99 -13.05 -49.40
N ARG A 37 -19.36 -14.31 -49.68
CA ARG A 37 -19.50 -15.36 -48.66
C ARG A 37 -18.19 -15.64 -47.93
N ASN A 38 -17.07 -15.67 -48.65
CA ASN A 38 -15.74 -15.83 -48.06
C ASN A 38 -15.37 -14.62 -47.21
N SER A 39 -15.62 -13.40 -47.70
CA SER A 39 -15.37 -12.16 -46.96
C SER A 39 -16.18 -12.11 -45.65
N ILE A 40 -17.45 -12.51 -45.67
CA ILE A 40 -18.28 -12.64 -44.46
C ILE A 40 -17.65 -13.63 -43.47
N SER A 41 -17.20 -14.79 -43.96
CA SER A 41 -16.58 -15.81 -43.10
C SER A 41 -15.29 -15.32 -42.43
N GLU A 42 -14.49 -14.50 -43.11
CA GLU A 42 -13.27 -13.89 -42.54
C GLU A 42 -13.60 -12.80 -41.52
N LEU A 43 -14.61 -11.99 -41.79
CA LEU A 43 -15.12 -10.99 -40.85
C LEU A 43 -15.65 -11.66 -39.57
N GLU A 44 -16.41 -12.76 -39.68
CA GLU A 44 -16.89 -13.53 -38.53
C GLU A 44 -15.74 -14.06 -37.66
N ARG A 45 -14.67 -14.59 -38.27
CA ARG A 45 -13.47 -15.00 -37.52
C ARG A 45 -12.80 -13.84 -36.81
N SER A 46 -12.69 -12.68 -37.48
CA SER A 46 -12.08 -11.48 -36.91
C SER A 46 -12.88 -10.94 -35.73
N VAL A 47 -14.21 -10.87 -35.85
CA VAL A 47 -15.12 -10.48 -34.76
C VAL A 47 -14.99 -11.42 -33.57
N ASN A 48 -14.92 -12.74 -33.81
CA ASN A 48 -14.73 -13.72 -32.75
C ASN A 48 -13.38 -13.55 -32.04
N SER A 49 -12.31 -13.26 -32.78
CA SER A 49 -10.98 -12.99 -32.20
C SER A 49 -10.99 -11.73 -31.32
N LEU A 50 -11.52 -10.62 -31.85
CA LEU A 50 -11.62 -9.35 -31.11
C LEU A 50 -12.51 -9.48 -29.86
N THR A 51 -13.56 -10.31 -29.93
CA THR A 51 -14.43 -10.56 -28.77
C THR A 51 -13.67 -11.27 -27.64
N ARG A 52 -12.82 -12.24 -27.97
CA ARG A 52 -11.96 -12.93 -26.98
C ARG A 52 -10.94 -11.98 -26.38
N GLU A 53 -10.23 -11.21 -27.21
CA GLU A 53 -9.26 -10.21 -26.76
C GLU A 53 -9.91 -9.18 -25.82
N ASN A 54 -11.11 -8.69 -26.15
CA ASN A 54 -11.85 -7.77 -25.31
C ASN A 54 -12.19 -8.40 -23.94
N SER A 55 -12.56 -9.70 -23.92
CA SER A 55 -12.81 -10.43 -22.68
C SER A 55 -11.56 -10.54 -21.81
N ASP A 56 -10.41 -10.88 -22.40
CA ASP A 56 -9.13 -11.02 -21.69
C ASP A 56 -8.65 -9.68 -21.13
N LEU A 57 -8.79 -8.60 -21.92
CA LEU A 57 -8.49 -7.23 -21.49
C LEU A 57 -9.40 -6.78 -20.33
N ARG A 58 -10.69 -7.13 -20.36
CA ARG A 58 -11.61 -6.86 -19.24
C ARG A 58 -11.21 -7.60 -17.97
N GLY A 59 -10.77 -8.86 -18.09
CA GLY A 59 -10.23 -9.64 -16.98
C GLY A 59 -9.01 -8.96 -16.36
N SER A 60 -8.03 -8.62 -17.20
CA SER A 60 -6.80 -7.93 -16.78
C SER A 60 -7.07 -6.57 -16.11
N LEU A 61 -8.03 -5.79 -16.66
CA LEU A 61 -8.45 -4.53 -16.07
C LEU A 61 -9.08 -4.72 -14.68
N ASN A 62 -9.88 -5.76 -14.50
CA ASN A 62 -10.50 -6.07 -13.22
C ASN A 62 -9.44 -6.45 -12.17
N GLU A 63 -8.46 -7.27 -12.54
CA GLU A 63 -7.32 -7.60 -11.67
C GLU A 63 -6.51 -6.37 -11.26
N LEU A 64 -6.21 -5.49 -12.22
CA LEU A 64 -5.52 -4.22 -11.93
C LEU A 64 -6.33 -3.32 -10.98
N ARG A 65 -7.66 -3.24 -11.14
CA ARG A 65 -8.52 -2.49 -10.21
C ARG A 65 -8.44 -3.03 -8.79
N VAL A 66 -8.49 -4.35 -8.61
CA VAL A 66 -8.35 -4.99 -7.30
C VAL A 66 -6.97 -4.67 -6.68
N LYS A 67 -5.89 -4.74 -7.47
CA LYS A 67 -4.56 -4.35 -7.00
C LYS A 67 -4.50 -2.88 -6.57
N VAL A 68 -5.05 -1.97 -7.35
CA VAL A 68 -5.09 -0.53 -7.02
C VAL A 68 -5.84 -0.27 -5.71
N GLU A 69 -7.01 -0.87 -5.51
CA GLU A 69 -7.76 -0.69 -4.26
C GLU A 69 -7.03 -1.27 -3.04
N LYS A 70 -6.36 -2.42 -3.20
CA LYS A 70 -5.51 -2.97 -2.13
C LYS A 70 -4.33 -2.04 -1.81
N ALA A 71 -3.67 -1.49 -2.83
CA ALA A 71 -2.56 -0.56 -2.65
C ALA A 71 -3.01 0.73 -1.93
N LYS A 72 -4.16 1.30 -2.30
CA LYS A 72 -4.75 2.46 -1.60
C LYS A 72 -4.95 2.19 -0.11
N GLY A 73 -5.56 1.06 0.24
CA GLY A 73 -5.78 0.71 1.64
C GLY A 73 -4.49 0.54 2.44
N VAL A 74 -3.41 0.05 1.81
CA VAL A 74 -2.09 -0.03 2.45
C VAL A 74 -1.45 1.36 2.61
N VAL A 75 -1.55 2.22 1.60
CA VAL A 75 -1.07 3.61 1.66
C VAL A 75 -1.76 4.38 2.78
N GLU A 76 -3.09 4.30 2.89
CA GLU A 76 -3.84 4.95 3.98
C GLU A 76 -3.37 4.48 5.36
N LYS A 77 -3.02 3.20 5.53
CA LYS A 77 -2.43 2.71 6.79
C LYS A 77 -1.04 3.30 7.04
N LEU A 78 -0.18 3.35 6.02
CA LEU A 78 1.16 3.92 6.15
C LEU A 78 1.11 5.42 6.45
N GLU A 79 0.16 6.15 5.89
CA GLU A 79 -0.07 7.57 6.23
C GLU A 79 -0.37 7.76 7.72
N ARG A 80 -1.14 6.84 8.33
CA ARG A 80 -1.40 6.86 9.79
C ARG A 80 -0.19 6.49 10.64
N ALA A 81 0.81 5.80 10.08
CA ALA A 81 2.06 5.50 10.78
C ALA A 81 2.98 6.74 10.88
N VAL A 82 2.86 7.70 9.96
CA VAL A 82 3.75 8.88 9.89
C VAL A 82 3.70 9.73 11.16
N PRO A 83 2.53 10.08 11.74
CA PRO A 83 2.47 10.79 13.02
C PRO A 83 3.17 10.05 14.16
N VAL A 84 3.01 8.72 14.25
CA VAL A 84 3.67 7.88 15.26
C VAL A 84 5.19 8.00 15.12
N TYR A 85 5.72 7.82 13.91
CA TYR A 85 7.14 7.95 13.62
C TYR A 85 7.66 9.36 13.97
N ASN A 86 6.98 10.41 13.54
CA ASN A 86 7.39 11.79 13.79
C ASN A 86 7.42 12.13 15.29
N GLN A 87 6.48 11.61 16.07
CA GLN A 87 6.42 11.85 17.51
C GLN A 87 7.53 11.11 18.27
N ILE A 88 7.87 9.89 17.84
CA ILE A 88 8.98 9.10 18.38
C ILE A 88 10.33 9.70 17.97
N ALA A 89 10.52 10.05 16.70
CA ALA A 89 11.74 10.66 16.19
C ALA A 89 11.96 12.07 16.75
N GLY A 90 10.88 12.83 16.98
CA GLY A 90 10.91 14.16 17.59
C GLY A 90 11.23 14.18 19.09
N ARG A 91 11.54 13.02 19.71
CA ARG A 91 11.89 12.86 21.13
C ARG A 91 13.06 13.74 21.57
N ASP A 92 13.87 14.23 20.62
CA ASP A 92 14.91 15.24 20.83
C ASP A 92 14.41 16.48 21.59
N LYS A 93 13.16 16.93 21.40
CA LYS A 93 12.63 18.09 22.15
C LYS A 93 12.46 17.83 23.64
N ILE A 94 11.98 16.64 24.03
CA ILE A 94 11.82 16.27 25.44
C ILE A 94 13.19 16.01 26.08
N LEU A 95 14.09 15.35 25.36
CA LEU A 95 15.46 15.10 25.79
C LEU A 95 16.24 16.41 25.98
N ASN A 96 16.05 17.40 25.10
CA ASN A 96 16.72 18.70 25.22
C ASN A 96 16.26 19.51 26.44
N ILE A 97 14.97 19.47 26.78
CA ILE A 97 14.44 20.11 28.00
C ILE A 97 15.00 19.41 29.23
N LEU A 98 14.98 18.07 29.23
CA LEU A 98 15.52 17.23 30.30
C LEU A 98 17.01 17.45 30.56
N LEU A 99 17.82 17.46 29.50
CA LEU A 99 19.26 17.68 29.58
C LEU A 99 19.58 19.06 30.15
N ARG A 100 18.83 20.09 29.73
CA ARG A 100 19.00 21.45 30.24
C ARG A 100 18.70 21.53 31.74
N ASP A 101 17.58 20.98 32.20
CA ASP A 101 17.20 21.05 33.62
C ASP A 101 18.11 20.18 34.51
N LEU A 102 18.59 19.05 33.99
CA LEU A 102 19.61 18.20 34.64
C LEU A 102 20.95 18.93 34.79
N GLN A 103 21.44 19.56 33.71
CA GLN A 103 22.68 20.34 33.74
C GLN A 103 22.62 21.49 34.75
N LEU A 104 21.44 22.09 34.90
CA LEU A 104 21.24 23.19 35.83
C LEU A 104 20.97 22.71 37.27
N GLN A 105 20.82 21.40 37.50
CA GLN A 105 20.33 20.81 38.77
C GLN A 105 19.00 21.44 39.25
N ARG A 106 18.20 21.96 38.31
CA ARG A 106 16.96 22.71 38.57
C ARG A 106 15.72 21.87 38.34
N PHE A 107 15.73 20.59 38.70
CA PHE A 107 14.50 19.81 38.75
C PHE A 107 13.64 20.29 39.94
N GLU A 108 13.02 21.46 39.79
CA GLU A 108 12.15 22.06 40.80
C GLU A 108 10.88 21.23 41.01
N ASN A 109 10.50 20.39 40.04
CA ASN A 109 9.31 19.57 40.14
C ASN A 109 9.34 18.28 39.27
N LEU A 110 9.94 17.21 39.78
CA LEU A 110 9.92 15.88 39.15
C LEU A 110 8.50 15.36 38.89
N THR A 111 7.52 15.78 39.69
CA THR A 111 6.11 15.42 39.48
C THR A 111 5.57 16.03 38.18
N ARG A 112 5.89 17.29 37.90
CA ARG A 112 5.50 17.95 36.64
C ARG A 112 6.17 17.29 35.44
N PHE A 113 7.46 16.97 35.55
CA PHE A 113 8.18 16.25 34.49
C PHE A 113 7.54 14.88 34.20
N ARG A 114 7.22 14.11 35.24
CA ARG A 114 6.50 12.83 35.12
C ARG A 114 5.18 13.00 34.35
N GLN A 115 4.38 14.00 34.70
CA GLN A 115 3.11 14.27 34.02
C GLN A 115 3.30 14.57 32.53
N GLN A 116 4.33 15.36 32.18
CA GLN A 116 4.66 15.65 30.78
C GLN A 116 5.10 14.40 30.02
N LEU A 117 5.89 13.53 30.65
CA LEU A 117 6.34 12.28 30.02
C LEU A 117 5.19 11.29 29.82
N VAL A 118 4.28 11.17 30.79
CA VAL A 118 3.04 10.38 30.63
C VAL A 118 2.18 10.96 29.51
N SER A 119 1.97 12.27 29.49
CA SER A 119 1.17 12.95 28.45
C SER A 119 1.76 12.75 27.05
N TYR A 120 3.09 12.77 26.92
CA TYR A 120 3.76 12.46 25.67
C TYR A 120 3.44 11.04 25.19
N TRP A 121 3.54 10.03 26.06
CA TRP A 121 3.25 8.65 25.71
C TRP A 121 1.77 8.38 25.45
N GLU A 122 0.86 9.08 26.13
CA GLU A 122 -0.58 9.05 25.80
C GLU A 122 -0.88 9.63 24.41
N GLY A 123 -0.13 10.66 24.00
CA GLY A 123 -0.17 11.15 22.62
C GLY A 123 0.27 10.08 21.61
N VAL A 124 1.39 9.40 21.90
CA VAL A 124 1.87 8.27 21.06
C VAL A 124 0.82 7.16 21.00
N LYS A 125 0.20 6.81 22.13
CA LYS A 125 -0.86 5.79 22.20
C LYS A 125 -2.04 6.15 21.32
N SER A 126 -2.45 7.42 21.31
CA SER A 126 -3.56 7.91 20.48
C SER A 126 -3.24 7.74 18.99
N SER A 127 -2.06 8.17 18.53
CA SER A 127 -1.65 7.97 17.14
C SER A 127 -1.50 6.50 16.76
N VAL A 128 -0.97 5.68 17.68
CA VAL A 128 -0.85 4.23 17.47
C VAL A 128 -2.22 3.57 17.36
N ALA A 129 -3.22 3.99 18.13
CA ALA A 129 -4.57 3.45 18.04
C ALA A 129 -5.23 3.69 16.67
N GLU A 130 -4.90 4.79 15.99
CA GLU A 130 -5.39 5.08 14.64
C GLU A 130 -4.68 4.24 13.56
N TYR A 131 -3.40 3.94 13.78
CA TYR A 131 -2.57 3.15 12.88
C TYR A 131 -2.77 1.64 13.03
N ASP A 132 -2.49 1.11 14.22
CA ASP A 132 -2.55 -0.29 14.59
C ASP A 132 -2.93 -0.45 16.07
N PRO A 133 -4.23 -0.65 16.39
CA PRO A 133 -4.71 -0.81 17.75
C PRO A 133 -4.03 -1.93 18.55
N ALA A 134 -3.48 -2.95 17.89
CA ALA A 134 -2.81 -4.07 18.56
C ALA A 134 -1.51 -3.65 19.27
N LEU A 135 -0.94 -2.50 18.90
CA LEU A 135 0.26 -1.94 19.53
C LEU A 135 -0.05 -1.10 20.79
N THR A 136 -1.31 -0.77 21.06
CA THR A 136 -1.71 0.03 22.23
C THR A 136 -1.24 -0.57 23.58
N PRO A 137 -1.30 -1.90 23.81
CA PRO A 137 -0.79 -2.48 25.06
C PRO A 137 0.73 -2.32 25.21
N SER A 138 1.46 -2.16 24.11
CA SER A 138 2.89 -1.90 24.14
C SER A 138 3.22 -0.52 24.68
N VAL A 139 2.48 0.49 24.21
CA VAL A 139 2.58 1.86 24.72
C VAL A 139 2.16 1.93 26.19
N ASP A 140 1.13 1.17 26.59
CA ASP A 140 0.71 1.08 28.00
C ASP A 140 1.83 0.55 28.91
N ARG A 141 2.62 -0.43 28.47
CA ARG A 141 3.80 -0.89 29.23
C ARG A 141 4.83 0.21 29.42
N VAL A 142 5.03 1.04 28.39
CA VAL A 142 5.93 2.19 28.48
C VAL A 142 5.40 3.21 29.49
N ILE A 143 4.13 3.58 29.41
CA ILE A 143 3.46 4.50 30.35
C ILE A 143 3.59 4.00 31.79
N ASN A 144 3.30 2.72 32.01
CA ASN A 144 3.35 2.08 33.32
C ASN A 144 4.78 1.94 33.90
N SER A 145 5.81 2.17 33.08
CA SER A 145 7.21 2.13 33.52
C SER A 145 7.89 3.51 33.56
N VAL A 146 7.15 4.60 33.30
CA VAL A 146 7.68 5.98 33.30
C VAL A 146 8.37 6.35 34.62
N ASP A 147 7.93 5.79 35.75
CA ASP A 147 8.56 6.03 37.05
C ASP A 147 10.04 5.60 37.12
N GLY A 148 10.46 4.65 36.27
CA GLY A 148 11.88 4.29 36.15
C GLY A 148 12.77 5.45 35.70
N VAL A 149 12.26 6.36 34.86
CA VAL A 149 12.98 7.58 34.48
C VAL A 149 13.12 8.53 35.68
N ILE A 150 12.09 8.61 36.52
CA ILE A 150 12.11 9.45 37.72
C ILE A 150 13.12 8.90 38.74
N ASP A 151 13.14 7.59 38.94
CA ASP A 151 14.11 6.91 39.81
C ASP A 151 15.55 7.12 39.32
N TYR A 152 15.77 7.03 38.00
CA TYR A 152 17.06 7.31 37.38
C TYR A 152 17.52 8.75 37.61
N ILE A 153 16.64 9.74 37.42
CA ILE A 153 16.97 11.14 37.67
C ILE A 153 17.29 11.36 39.16
N LYS A 154 16.52 10.76 40.09
CA LYS A 154 16.82 10.83 41.54
C LYS A 154 18.19 10.21 41.86
N TRP A 155 18.50 9.07 41.26
CA TRP A 155 19.81 8.41 41.42
C TRP A 155 20.95 9.29 40.91
N LEU A 156 20.79 9.93 39.73
CA LEU A 156 21.76 10.88 39.19
C LEU A 156 21.95 12.12 40.09
N LEU A 157 20.86 12.69 40.61
CA LEU A 157 20.91 13.85 41.51
C LEU A 157 21.56 13.51 42.86
N ALA A 158 21.57 12.24 43.26
CA ALA A 158 22.24 11.74 44.44
C ALA A 158 23.70 11.32 44.20
N ALA A 159 24.27 11.63 43.02
CA ALA A 159 25.66 11.30 42.71
C ALA A 159 26.63 11.94 43.72
N PRO A 160 27.63 11.18 44.23
CA PRO A 160 28.63 11.73 45.13
C PRO A 160 29.44 12.86 44.46
N GLY A 161 29.78 13.89 45.23
CA GLY A 161 30.57 15.04 44.75
C GLY A 161 32.06 14.73 44.60
N GLU A 162 32.84 15.70 44.12
CA GLU A 162 34.27 15.55 43.79
C GLU A 162 35.18 15.09 44.95
N GLY A 163 34.73 15.20 46.21
CA GLY A 163 35.48 14.77 47.40
C GLY A 163 35.03 13.43 48.01
N ALA A 164 34.15 12.68 47.34
CA ALA A 164 33.59 11.44 47.87
C ALA A 164 34.62 10.30 47.97
N SER A 165 34.45 9.42 48.96
CA SER A 165 35.27 8.22 49.08
C SER A 165 34.94 7.17 48.03
N ALA A 166 35.85 6.22 47.82
CA ALA A 166 35.61 5.10 46.91
C ALA A 166 34.39 4.27 47.35
N GLU A 167 34.21 4.08 48.65
CA GLU A 167 33.06 3.35 49.22
C GLU A 167 31.74 4.06 48.96
N GLU A 168 31.69 5.39 49.04
CA GLU A 168 30.50 6.20 48.74
C GLU A 168 30.12 6.07 47.26
N VAL A 169 31.10 6.12 46.36
CA VAL A 169 30.90 5.92 44.92
C VAL A 169 30.40 4.52 44.61
N VAL A 170 31.01 3.48 45.20
CA VAL A 170 30.58 2.08 45.01
C VAL A 170 29.15 1.87 45.53
N SER A 171 28.83 2.41 46.71
CA SER A 171 27.49 2.33 47.29
C SER A 171 26.43 3.04 46.42
N TRP A 172 26.79 4.15 45.79
CA TRP A 172 25.91 4.85 44.85
C TRP A 172 25.69 4.03 43.56
N LEU A 173 26.74 3.46 42.97
CA LEU A 173 26.63 2.59 41.78
C LEU A 173 25.73 1.38 42.03
N GLN A 174 25.86 0.74 43.20
CA GLN A 174 25.02 -0.41 43.58
C GLN A 174 23.54 -0.07 43.72
N ARG A 175 23.20 1.20 43.91
CA ARG A 175 21.82 1.70 44.01
C ARG A 175 21.21 2.09 42.66
N TYR A 176 21.84 1.71 41.55
CA TYR A 176 21.31 1.96 40.21
C TYR A 176 19.88 1.39 40.06
N PRO A 177 18.91 2.18 39.58
CA PRO A 177 17.51 1.78 39.57
C PRO A 177 17.18 0.86 38.38
N GLN A 178 16.93 -0.42 38.67
CA GLN A 178 16.48 -1.42 37.70
C GLN A 178 15.13 -1.07 37.03
N SER A 179 14.32 -0.21 37.66
CA SER A 179 13.09 0.32 37.07
C SER A 179 13.35 1.13 35.79
N PHE A 180 14.53 1.75 35.68
CA PHE A 180 14.94 2.46 34.46
C PHE A 180 15.22 1.50 33.29
N ASP A 181 15.90 0.38 33.56
CA ASP A 181 16.12 -0.65 32.54
C ASP A 181 14.78 -1.22 32.04
N ALA A 182 13.82 -1.42 32.95
CA ALA A 182 12.48 -1.86 32.59
C ALA A 182 11.79 -0.86 31.64
N TYR A 183 11.90 0.44 31.92
CA TYR A 183 11.40 1.49 31.02
C TYR A 183 12.08 1.44 29.65
N GLN A 184 13.42 1.39 29.61
CA GLN A 184 14.18 1.34 28.36
C GLN A 184 13.81 0.11 27.53
N ASN A 185 13.69 -1.06 28.15
CA ASN A 185 13.31 -2.30 27.49
C ASN A 185 11.87 -2.24 26.94
N ASN A 186 10.93 -1.63 27.66
CA ASN A 186 9.58 -1.44 27.17
C ASN A 186 9.53 -0.49 25.97
N VAL A 187 10.32 0.58 25.99
CA VAL A 187 10.45 1.50 24.85
C VAL A 187 11.02 0.77 23.64
N LEU A 188 12.13 0.04 23.79
CA LEU A 188 12.74 -0.71 22.70
C LEU A 188 11.77 -1.75 22.11
N ARG A 189 11.08 -2.49 22.97
CA ARG A 189 10.07 -3.47 22.54
C ARG A 189 8.94 -2.82 21.73
N PHE A 190 8.44 -1.68 22.18
CA PHE A 190 7.43 -0.93 21.43
C PHE A 190 7.95 -0.50 20.05
N LEU A 191 9.18 0.00 19.97
CA LEU A 191 9.80 0.39 18.70
C LEU A 191 9.93 -0.79 17.74
N ASP A 192 10.38 -1.95 18.24
CA ASP A 192 10.51 -3.17 17.44
C ASP A 192 9.14 -3.64 16.91
N GLU A 193 8.13 -3.72 17.78
CA GLU A 193 6.77 -4.10 17.41
C GLU A 193 6.16 -3.14 16.36
N PHE A 194 6.37 -1.82 16.54
CA PHE A 194 5.95 -0.80 15.58
C PHE A 194 6.65 -0.96 14.23
N MET A 195 7.97 -1.15 14.21
CA MET A 195 8.74 -1.33 12.98
C MET A 195 8.36 -2.62 12.24
N VAL A 196 8.03 -3.70 12.96
CA VAL A 196 7.52 -4.94 12.38
C VAL A 196 6.15 -4.70 11.72
N SER A 197 5.24 -3.98 12.39
CA SER A 197 3.93 -3.65 11.82
C SER A 197 4.07 -2.81 10.54
N VAL A 198 4.92 -1.78 10.57
CA VAL A 198 5.21 -0.93 9.39
C VAL A 198 5.81 -1.74 8.25
N SER A 199 6.82 -2.57 8.55
CA SER A 199 7.47 -3.43 7.55
C SER A 199 6.48 -4.38 6.89
N THR A 200 5.54 -4.92 7.66
CA THR A 200 4.47 -5.79 7.14
C THR A 200 3.58 -5.04 6.14
N GLN A 201 3.23 -3.78 6.42
CA GLN A 201 2.47 -2.95 5.46
C GLN A 201 3.30 -2.66 4.19
N ILE A 202 4.59 -2.35 4.32
CA ILE A 202 5.48 -2.09 3.16
C ILE A 202 5.60 -3.35 2.28
N ILE A 203 5.77 -4.52 2.88
CA ILE A 203 5.80 -5.80 2.15
C ILE A 203 4.47 -6.03 1.42
N ALA A 204 3.34 -5.79 2.10
CA ALA A 204 2.02 -5.92 1.49
C ALA A 204 1.82 -4.96 0.31
N LEU A 205 2.43 -3.77 0.32
CA LEU A 205 2.41 -2.84 -0.80
C LEU A 205 3.24 -3.36 -1.97
N ARG A 206 4.46 -3.84 -1.69
CA ARG A 206 5.37 -4.42 -2.70
C ARG A 206 4.71 -5.58 -3.42
N ASP A 207 4.07 -6.50 -2.68
CA ASP A 207 3.44 -7.70 -3.26
C ASP A 207 2.21 -7.38 -4.13
N VAL A 208 1.76 -6.12 -4.14
CA VAL A 208 0.67 -5.61 -4.99
C VAL A 208 1.19 -4.83 -6.19
N SER A 209 2.44 -4.35 -6.13
CA SER A 209 3.13 -3.73 -7.24
C SER A 209 3.71 -4.80 -8.17
N PRO A 210 3.61 -4.64 -9.51
CA PRO A 210 4.29 -5.51 -10.47
C PRO A 210 5.82 -5.41 -10.37
#